data_AF-A0A9P0CHZ9-F1
#
_entry.id   AF-A0A9P0CHZ9-F1
#
_cell.length_a   1.000
_cell.length_b   1.000
_cell.length_c   1.000
_cell.angle_alpha   90.00
_cell.angle_beta   90.00
_cell.angle_gamma   90.00
#
_symmetry.space_group_name_H-M   'P 1'
#
loop_
_entity.id
_entity.type
_entity.pdbx_description
1 polymer ?
#
loop_
_entity_poly.entity_id
_entity_poly.type
_entity_poly.pdbx_seq_one_letter_code
_entity_poly.pdbx_strand_id
1 'polypeptide(L)'
;MKKCKIVLKDKIRCSKLELLVNEFNLILPKLMKHIDNRNHQYKSLDDLKRNLNVGEVVTHADFSENFLCKYSSEIQSVYFGGSRVQLFHHKAVIYYKNIGSVNSTRNTLKVKYFCIISDTLSHDAAAIIIHLRPILSIICQKIPNL
;
A
#
# COMPACT_ATOMS: atom_id res chain seq x y z
N MET A 1 37.87 -15.92 1.18
CA MET A 1 37.21 -16.94 0.33
C MET A 1 35.87 -16.40 -0.16
N LYS A 2 35.66 -16.27 -1.49
CA LYS A 2 34.36 -15.89 -2.07
C LYS A 2 33.42 -17.10 -2.02
N LYS A 3 32.26 -16.97 -1.37
CA LYS A 3 31.20 -17.99 -1.42
C LYS A 3 30.60 -17.99 -2.83
N CYS A 4 30.82 -19.07 -3.59
CA CYS A 4 30.18 -19.28 -4.88
C CYS A 4 28.88 -20.08 -4.67
N LYS A 5 27.75 -19.57 -5.16
CA LYS A 5 26.45 -20.25 -5.09
C LYS A 5 26.23 -20.96 -6.43
N ILE A 6 26.30 -22.29 -6.42
CA ILE A 6 26.05 -23.12 -7.60
C ILE A 6 24.57 -23.49 -7.61
N VAL A 7 23.87 -23.17 -8.71
CA VAL A 7 22.47 -23.56 -8.92
C VAL A 7 22.46 -24.75 -9.87
N LEU A 8 22.11 -25.93 -9.34
CA LEU A 8 21.96 -27.15 -10.11
C LEU A 8 20.49 -27.35 -10.48
N LYS A 9 20.23 -27.64 -11.76
CA LYS A 9 18.90 -28.05 -12.21
C LYS A 9 18.74 -29.53 -11.94
N ASP A 10 17.97 -29.86 -10.91
CA ASP A 10 17.64 -31.25 -10.59
C ASP A 10 16.34 -31.66 -11.30
N LYS A 11 16.29 -32.91 -11.78
CA LYS A 11 15.18 -33.40 -12.61
C LYS A 11 14.24 -34.21 -11.73
N ILE A 12 13.23 -33.55 -11.18
CA ILE A 12 12.25 -34.19 -10.28
C ILE A 12 11.41 -35.19 -11.09
N ARG A 13 11.47 -36.48 -10.71
CA ARG A 13 10.60 -37.54 -11.25
C ARG A 13 9.36 -37.67 -10.37
N CYS A 14 8.29 -37.01 -10.76
CA CYS A 14 6.97 -37.16 -10.14
C CYS A 14 5.88 -36.86 -11.18
N SER A 15 4.65 -37.24 -10.89
CA SER A 15 3.54 -36.90 -11.79
C SER A 15 3.29 -35.38 -11.78
N LYS A 16 2.82 -34.83 -12.91
CA LYS A 16 2.45 -33.40 -12.99
C LYS A 16 1.38 -33.02 -11.94
N LEU A 17 0.53 -33.98 -11.57
CA LEU A 17 -0.52 -33.80 -10.56
C LEU A 17 0.06 -33.64 -9.15
N GLU A 18 1.03 -34.48 -8.77
CA GLU A 18 1.69 -34.38 -7.47
C GLU A 18 2.43 -33.05 -7.29
N LEU A 19 3.10 -32.55 -8.34
CA LEU A 19 3.73 -31.22 -8.29
C LEU A 19 2.70 -30.12 -8.03
N LEU A 20 1.59 -30.16 -8.75
CA LEU A 20 0.54 -29.16 -8.61
C LEU A 20 -0.05 -29.16 -7.20
N VAL A 21 -0.36 -30.35 -6.67
CA VAL A 21 -0.91 -30.50 -5.32
C VAL A 21 0.09 -30.04 -4.26
N ASN A 22 1.37 -30.37 -4.41
CA ASN A 22 2.41 -29.93 -3.48
C ASN A 22 2.60 -28.41 -3.51
N GLU A 23 2.70 -27.80 -4.68
CA GLU A 23 2.80 -26.34 -4.81
C GLU A 23 1.55 -25.64 -4.27
N PHE A 24 0.37 -26.18 -4.55
CA PHE A 24 -0.88 -25.65 -4.00
C PHE A 24 -0.89 -25.69 -2.46
N ASN A 25 -0.50 -26.82 -1.87
CA ASN A 25 -0.43 -26.96 -0.41
C ASN A 25 0.62 -26.04 0.23
N LEU A 26 1.69 -25.69 -0.49
CA LEU A 26 2.68 -24.70 -0.03
C LEU A 26 2.16 -23.26 -0.09
N ILE A 27 1.35 -22.94 -1.10
CA ILE A 27 0.81 -21.58 -1.31
C ILE A 27 -0.43 -21.34 -0.46
N LEU A 28 -1.26 -22.36 -0.26
CA LEU A 28 -2.57 -22.26 0.39
C LEU A 28 -2.50 -21.59 1.78
N PRO A 29 -1.60 -21.97 2.71
CA PRO A 29 -1.51 -21.30 4.01
C PRO A 29 -1.15 -19.82 3.89
N LYS A 30 -0.28 -19.45 2.94
CA LYS A 30 0.10 -18.05 2.69
C LYS A 30 -1.08 -17.24 2.17
N LEU A 31 -1.86 -17.82 1.25
CA LEU A 31 -3.08 -17.21 0.72
C LEU A 31 -4.13 -17.04 1.82
N MET A 32 -4.36 -18.08 2.64
CA MET A 32 -5.34 -18.02 3.74
C MET A 32 -4.95 -16.94 4.75
N LYS A 33 -3.67 -16.85 5.12
CA LYS A 33 -3.17 -15.77 5.99
C LYS A 33 -3.37 -14.39 5.37
N HIS A 34 -3.13 -14.25 4.06
CA HIS A 34 -3.36 -12.99 3.37
C HIS A 34 -4.84 -12.56 3.40
N ILE A 35 -5.76 -13.51 3.13
CA ILE A 35 -7.20 -13.25 3.18
C ILE A 35 -7.64 -12.86 4.59
N ASP A 36 -7.18 -13.59 5.61
CA ASP A 36 -7.51 -13.30 7.00
C ASP A 36 -7.01 -11.91 7.42
N ASN A 37 -5.74 -11.59 7.12
CA ASN A 37 -5.18 -10.27 7.38
C ASN A 37 -6.00 -9.15 6.70
N ARG A 38 -6.39 -9.33 5.43
CA ARG A 38 -7.20 -8.36 4.70
C ARG A 38 -8.56 -8.15 5.37
N ASN A 39 -9.23 -9.24 5.75
CA ASN A 39 -10.54 -9.18 6.40
C ASN A 39 -10.45 -8.50 7.77
N HIS A 40 -9.43 -8.84 8.56
CA HIS A 40 -9.14 -8.22 9.85
C HIS A 40 -8.90 -6.72 9.70
N GLN A 41 -7.99 -6.31 8.80
CA GLN A 41 -7.68 -4.90 8.54
C GLN A 41 -8.91 -4.11 8.08
N TYR A 42 -9.72 -4.69 7.20
CA TYR A 42 -10.96 -4.06 6.76
C TYR A 42 -11.94 -3.85 7.92
N LYS A 43 -12.15 -4.87 8.75
CA LYS A 43 -13.03 -4.80 9.92
C LYS A 43 -12.54 -3.75 10.92
N SER A 44 -11.26 -3.75 11.24
CA SER A 44 -10.65 -2.74 12.13
C SER A 44 -10.81 -1.33 11.57
N LEU A 45 -10.63 -1.13 10.27
CA LEU A 45 -10.82 0.17 9.63
C LEU A 45 -12.28 0.63 9.67
N ASP A 46 -13.24 -0.27 9.48
CA ASP A 46 -14.66 0.03 9.58
C ASP A 46 -15.06 0.40 11.02
N ASP A 47 -14.57 -0.35 12.00
CA ASP A 47 -14.75 -0.04 13.43
C ASP A 47 -14.19 1.33 13.81
N LEU A 48 -12.98 1.68 13.33
CA LEU A 48 -12.38 3.00 13.54
C LEU A 48 -13.22 4.12 12.93
N LYS A 49 -13.75 3.94 11.71
CA LYS A 49 -14.61 4.95 11.05
C LYS A 49 -15.93 5.17 11.78
N ARG A 50 -16.55 4.09 12.28
CA ARG A 50 -17.81 4.18 13.04
C ARG A 50 -17.62 4.96 14.34
N ASN A 51 -16.58 4.62 15.08
CA ASN A 51 -16.31 5.16 16.41
C ASN A 51 -15.47 6.45 16.42
N LEU A 52 -15.15 7.01 15.25
CA LEU A 52 -14.33 8.23 15.14
C LEU A 52 -15.01 9.44 15.80
N ASN A 53 -14.31 10.19 16.64
CA ASN A 53 -14.85 11.42 17.23
C ASN A 53 -14.53 12.67 16.39
N VAL A 54 -15.15 13.79 16.75
CA VAL A 54 -14.75 15.10 16.23
C VAL A 54 -13.39 15.47 16.83
N GLY A 55 -12.48 16.02 16.02
CA GLY A 55 -11.09 16.27 16.40
C GLY A 55 -10.16 15.08 16.23
N GLU A 56 -10.70 13.91 15.89
CA GLU A 56 -9.91 12.73 15.56
C GLU A 56 -9.89 12.46 14.06
N VAL A 57 -8.83 11.78 13.61
CA VAL A 57 -8.64 11.40 12.21
C VAL A 57 -8.17 9.96 12.11
N VAL A 58 -8.72 9.23 11.15
CA VAL A 58 -8.17 7.95 10.70
C VAL A 58 -7.40 8.17 9.41
N THR A 59 -6.10 7.86 9.44
CA THR A 59 -5.24 7.83 8.25
C THR A 59 -5.13 6.39 7.76
N HIS A 60 -5.66 6.11 6.58
CA HIS A 60 -5.50 4.84 5.88
C HIS A 60 -4.51 5.04 4.74
N ALA A 61 -3.25 4.65 4.95
CA ALA A 61 -2.19 4.73 3.96
C ALA A 61 -1.84 3.32 3.47
N ASP A 62 -1.62 3.20 2.16
CA ASP A 62 -1.05 1.99 1.57
C ASP A 62 0.47 2.13 1.49
N PHE A 63 1.17 1.00 1.48
CA PHE A 63 2.61 1.01 1.22
C PHE A 63 2.88 1.55 -0.18
N SER A 64 3.94 2.33 -0.28
CA SER A 64 4.36 2.93 -1.53
C SER A 64 4.78 1.85 -2.52
N GLU A 65 4.19 1.93 -3.70
CA GLU A 65 4.57 1.10 -4.83
C GLU A 65 5.54 1.88 -5.72
N ASN A 66 6.52 1.16 -6.26
CA ASN A 66 7.36 1.69 -7.33
C ASN A 66 6.53 1.76 -8.60
N PHE A 67 6.17 2.96 -9.01
CA PHE A 67 5.49 3.22 -10.26
C PHE A 67 6.52 3.32 -11.38
N LEU A 68 6.56 2.31 -12.23
CA LEU A 68 7.34 2.32 -13.46
C LEU A 68 6.73 3.34 -14.42
N CYS A 69 7.44 4.45 -14.67
CA CYS A 69 7.05 5.40 -15.69
C CYS A 69 7.26 4.75 -17.07
N LYS A 70 6.16 4.32 -17.68
CA LYS A 70 6.15 3.81 -19.06
C LYS A 70 5.82 4.95 -20.01
N TYR A 71 6.43 4.94 -21.19
CA TYR A 71 6.06 5.85 -22.26
C TYR A 71 4.65 5.50 -22.76
N SER A 72 3.91 6.50 -23.22
CA SER A 72 2.59 6.30 -23.85
C SER A 72 2.67 5.46 -25.13
N SER A 73 3.80 5.49 -25.83
CA SER A 73 4.22 4.50 -26.83
C SER A 73 5.70 4.18 -26.64
N GLU A 74 6.05 2.91 -26.49
CA GLU A 74 7.45 2.48 -26.35
C GLU A 74 8.02 2.08 -27.72
N ILE A 75 9.10 2.75 -28.14
CA ILE A 75 9.92 2.27 -29.25
C ILE A 75 10.64 0.99 -28.76
N GLN A 76 10.65 -0.05 -29.58
CA GLN A 76 11.19 -1.39 -29.24
C GLN A 76 12.63 -1.37 -28.68
N SER A 77 13.43 -0.36 -29.03
CA SER A 77 14.79 -0.15 -28.50
C SER A 77 14.84 0.11 -26.99
N VAL A 78 13.79 0.66 -26.38
CA VAL A 78 13.72 0.90 -24.92
C VAL A 78 13.53 -0.40 -24.14
N TYR A 79 12.99 -1.45 -24.78
CA TYR A 79 12.73 -2.75 -24.15
C TYR A 79 14.00 -3.47 -23.68
N PHE A 80 15.13 -3.27 -24.38
CA PHE A 80 16.37 -4.01 -24.13
C PHE A 80 17.47 -3.21 -23.40
N GLY A 81 17.27 -1.93 -23.11
CA GLY A 81 18.37 -1.10 -22.55
C GLY A 81 17.98 0.16 -21.77
N GLY A 82 16.70 0.45 -21.56
CA GLY A 82 16.29 1.66 -20.83
C GLY A 82 16.31 1.46 -19.31
N SER A 83 17.14 2.21 -18.59
CA SER A 83 16.89 2.47 -17.15
C SER A 83 15.58 3.23 -17.04
N ARG A 84 14.50 2.52 -16.71
CA ARG A 84 13.17 3.11 -16.55
C ARG A 84 13.17 3.97 -15.30
N VAL A 85 12.75 5.23 -15.44
CA VAL A 85 12.48 6.09 -14.28
C VAL A 85 11.36 5.43 -13.48
N GLN A 86 11.62 5.22 -12.20
CA GLN A 86 10.62 4.77 -11.24
C GLN A 86 10.31 5.95 -10.34
N LEU A 87 9.03 6.20 -10.14
CA LEU A 87 8.55 7.14 -9.15
C LEU A 87 7.90 6.38 -8.01
N PHE A 88 8.01 6.96 -6.84
CA PHE A 88 7.43 6.45 -5.62
C PHE A 88 6.08 7.10 -5.38
N HIS A 89 5.03 6.29 -5.23
CA HIS A 89 3.68 6.79 -4.99
C HIS A 89 3.18 6.38 -3.61
N HIS A 90 3.03 7.35 -2.71
CA HIS A 90 2.34 7.16 -1.43
C HIS A 90 0.90 7.64 -1.51
N LYS A 91 -0.03 6.71 -1.36
CA LYS A 91 -1.47 7.01 -1.34
C LYS A 91 -1.96 6.96 0.10
N ALA A 92 -2.69 8.00 0.49
CA ALA A 92 -3.35 8.04 1.79
C ALA A 92 -4.78 8.53 1.65
N VAL A 93 -5.67 7.91 2.42
CA VAL A 93 -7.07 8.28 2.57
C VAL A 93 -7.31 8.70 4.01
N ILE A 94 -7.88 9.89 4.17
CA ILE A 94 -8.11 10.51 5.47
C ILE A 94 -9.59 10.56 5.74
N TYR A 95 -10.01 9.98 6.86
CA TYR A 95 -11.38 10.00 7.36
C TYR A 95 -11.46 10.88 8.59
N TYR A 96 -12.43 11.80 8.64
CA TYR A 96 -12.64 12.72 9.76
C TYR A 96 -14.13 13.07 9.90
N LYS A 97 -14.55 13.53 11.07
CA LYS A 97 -15.90 14.09 11.27
C LYS A 97 -15.80 15.61 11.41
N ASN A 98 -16.69 16.33 10.73
CA ASN A 98 -16.85 17.78 10.93
C ASN A 98 -18.10 18.02 11.79
N ILE A 99 -18.05 19.06 12.62
CA ILE A 99 -19.23 19.59 13.31
C ILE A 99 -20.15 20.12 12.21
N GLY A 100 -21.37 19.61 12.15
CA GLY A 100 -22.38 20.13 11.23
C GLY A 100 -22.62 21.62 11.54
N SER A 101 -22.92 22.42 10.52
CA SER A 101 -23.47 23.77 10.74
C SER A 101 -24.69 23.65 11.68
N VAL A 102 -24.94 24.71 12.45
CA VAL A 102 -25.87 24.89 13.58
C VAL A 102 -27.26 24.20 13.45
N ASN A 103 -27.67 23.78 12.25
CA ASN A 103 -28.93 23.12 11.96
C ASN A 103 -28.82 21.61 11.61
N SER A 104 -27.66 20.95 11.80
CA SER A 104 -27.50 19.50 11.58
C SER A 104 -26.87 18.81 12.78
N THR A 105 -27.71 18.13 13.55
CA THR A 105 -27.37 17.36 14.76
C THR A 105 -26.56 16.08 14.50
N ARG A 106 -26.13 15.83 13.25
CA ARG A 106 -25.38 14.62 12.87
C ARG A 106 -23.99 14.98 12.38
N ASN A 107 -22.98 14.54 13.12
CA ASN A 107 -21.59 14.52 12.67
C ASN A 107 -21.49 13.61 11.44
N THR A 108 -21.12 14.16 10.29
CA THR A 108 -20.99 13.39 9.04
C THR A 108 -19.54 13.00 8.81
N LEU A 109 -19.31 11.74 8.44
CA LEU A 109 -17.98 11.25 8.05
C LEU A 109 -17.59 11.90 6.71
N LYS A 110 -16.42 12.51 6.67
CA LYS A 110 -15.82 13.12 5.48
C LYS A 110 -14.55 12.37 5.09
N VAL A 111 -14.24 12.40 3.80
CA VAL A 111 -13.12 11.68 3.21
C VAL A 111 -12.29 12.64 2.38
N LYS A 112 -10.96 12.58 2.51
CA LYS A 112 -9.99 13.27 1.65
C LYS A 112 -8.95 12.26 1.15
N TYR A 113 -8.45 12.49 -0.07
CA TYR A 113 -7.46 11.65 -0.71
C TYR A 113 -6.17 12.44 -0.92
N PHE A 114 -5.04 11.79 -0.66
CA PHE A 114 -3.71 12.35 -0.85
C PHE A 114 -2.86 11.36 -1.64
N CYS A 115 -2.07 11.92 -2.56
CA CYS A 115 -1.03 11.20 -3.26
C CYS A 115 0.25 12.03 -3.17
N ILE A 116 1.33 11.43 -2.68
CA ILE A 116 2.66 12.00 -2.69
C ILE A 116 3.49 11.26 -3.71
N ILE A 117 4.16 12.03 -4.55
CA ILE A 117 5.07 11.54 -5.57
C ILE A 117 6.48 11.92 -5.13
N SER A 118 7.38 10.95 -5.15
CA SER A 118 8.79 11.12 -4.81
C SER A 118 9.68 10.40 -5.81
N ASP A 119 10.91 10.86 -5.97
CA ASP A 119 11.98 10.18 -6.72
C ASP A 119 12.72 9.12 -5.88
N THR A 120 12.49 9.11 -4.57
CA THR A 120 13.15 8.19 -3.62
C THR A 120 12.46 6.83 -3.62
N LEU A 121 13.20 5.77 -3.94
CA LEU A 121 12.70 4.37 -4.00
C LEU A 121 12.86 3.59 -2.68
N SER A 122 13.20 4.28 -1.57
CA SER A 122 13.36 3.60 -0.28
C SER A 122 12.01 3.27 0.35
N HIS A 123 11.84 2.02 0.76
CA HIS A 123 10.65 1.54 1.48
C HIS A 123 10.92 1.33 2.98
N ASP A 124 12.04 1.83 3.49
CA ASP A 124 12.36 1.69 4.91
C ASP A 124 11.42 2.53 5.80
N ALA A 125 11.44 2.25 7.10
CA ALA A 125 10.60 2.95 8.07
C ALA A 125 10.87 4.47 8.09
N ALA A 126 12.11 4.90 7.81
CA ALA A 126 12.47 6.31 7.78
C ALA A 126 11.82 7.03 6.59
N ALA A 127 11.84 6.43 5.40
CA ALA A 127 11.19 6.94 4.20
C ALA A 127 9.68 7.05 4.40
N ILE A 128 9.04 6.03 5.00
CA ILE A 128 7.60 6.07 5.33
C ILE A 128 7.29 7.27 6.23
N ILE A 129 8.07 7.48 7.29
CA ILE A 129 7.88 8.62 8.20
C ILE A 129 8.03 9.95 7.45
N ILE A 130 9.07 10.08 6.62
CA ILE A 130 9.31 11.29 5.81
C ILE A 130 8.11 11.59 4.92
N HIS A 131 7.52 10.57 4.28
CA HIS A 131 6.35 10.74 3.42
C HIS A 131 5.04 10.97 4.20
N LEU A 132 4.93 10.51 5.45
CA LEU A 132 3.79 10.82 6.32
C LEU A 132 3.82 12.26 6.87
N ARG A 133 5.00 12.84 7.14
CA ARG A 133 5.11 14.22 7.66
C ARG A 133 4.32 15.27 6.87
N PRO A 134 4.43 15.39 5.54
CA PRO A 134 3.65 16.36 4.78
C PRO A 134 2.14 16.04 4.82
N ILE A 135 1.74 14.77 4.85
CA ILE A 135 0.32 14.38 4.99
C ILE A 135 -0.23 14.91 6.32
N LEU A 136 0.47 14.65 7.42
CA LEU A 136 0.07 15.13 8.76
C LEU A 136 0.02 16.65 8.84
N SER A 137 1.02 17.35 8.28
CA SER A 137 1.03 18.81 8.23
C SER A 137 -0.18 19.38 7.48
N ILE A 138 -0.53 18.79 6.34
CA ILE A 138 -1.69 19.23 5.54
C ILE A 138 -3.00 18.92 6.26
N ILE A 139 -3.07 17.79 6.98
CA ILE A 139 -4.21 17.41 7.80
C ILE A 139 -4.47 18.47 8.88
N CYS A 140 -3.46 18.84 9.66
CA CYS A 140 -3.57 19.86 10.71
C CYS A 140 -4.00 21.23 10.14
N GLN A 141 -3.58 21.59 8.93
CA GLN A 141 -3.96 22.87 8.32
C GLN A 141 -5.36 22.87 7.70
N LYS A 142 -5.79 21.75 7.11
CA LYS A 142 -7.00 21.69 6.27
C LYS A 142 -8.21 21.06 6.94
N ILE A 143 -8.07 20.49 8.14
CA ILE A 143 -9.19 19.96 8.91
C ILE A 143 -9.48 20.92 10.06
N PRO A 144 -10.59 21.66 10.02
CA PRO A 144 -10.94 22.57 11.10
C PRO A 144 -11.20 21.76 12.38
N ASN A 145 -10.72 22.28 13.52
CA ASN A 145 -10.89 21.70 14.85
C ASN A 145 -10.20 20.34 15.06
N LEU A 146 -9.05 20.13 14.41
CA LEU A 146 -8.11 19.06 14.76
C LEU A 146 -7.20 19.46 15.91
#